data_AF-A0A2P9H3L0-F1
#
_entry.id   AF-A0A2P9H3L0-F1
#
_cell.length_a   1.000
_cell.length_b   1.000
_cell.length_c   1.000
_cell.angle_alpha   90.00
_cell.angle_beta   90.00
_cell.angle_gamma   90.00
#
_symmetry.space_group_name_H-M   'P 1'
#
loop_
_entity.id
_entity.type
_entity.pdbx_description
1 polymer ?
#
loop_
_entity_poly.entity_id
_entity_poly.type
_entity_poly.pdbx_seq_one_letter_code
_entity_poly.pdbx_strand_id
1 'polypeptide(L)'
;MQNEQEYWLAPIREAANPDAPWQRLAVRSDNVTSIDMRGEEIFLLSHQDAPTFKVLTLHAGQKLADAATLVPARSDRIIESIYAASDGLYVLAREGIYSRLLRVAAKDNAVQDIELPFKGYISAAFSDPRNPGLTFTLESWVVPATEFTYDPARGRFFDLKLETKPHFNPAQFAVRELQAKAGDGTEVPLTLVGPKNASGPQIVLLAAYGSYGISYLPEFSLYNIIFMLEGADTAVCHVRGGGELGEIWRLGGKDANKPNSWRDLIACGEDLIARGVTTRGQLFIISGSAGGITVGRAMTERPDLFAGVIDQVPVANPLRFEFSPNGPPNVPEFGTVTTEQGFRNLLAMDSYQAVKDGTQYPAVLITTGLNDPRVPSWQPAKFAARLQACGTIAPVLLRVEEEAGHGVGSTGTQKDEESADFASFVFWRAGRPTWQPRLPGTPPR
;
A
#
# COMPACT_ATOMS: atom_id res chain seq x y z
N MET A 1 -1.58 15.68 2.25
CA MET A 1 -2.72 16.01 1.38
C MET A 1 -3.48 14.72 1.17
N GLN A 2 -4.78 14.70 1.43
CA GLN A 2 -5.66 13.55 1.25
C GLN A 2 -6.38 13.60 -0.12
N ASN A 3 -5.75 14.25 -1.11
CA ASN A 3 -6.32 14.48 -2.44
C ASN A 3 -7.60 15.33 -2.42
N GLU A 4 -7.62 16.39 -1.61
CA GLU A 4 -8.73 17.33 -1.55
C GLU A 4 -8.95 18.00 -2.92
N GLN A 5 -10.20 18.01 -3.39
CA GLN A 5 -10.54 18.49 -4.72
C GLN A 5 -11.40 19.75 -4.70
N GLU A 6 -11.45 20.44 -5.84
CA GLU A 6 -12.43 21.49 -6.09
C GLU A 6 -13.52 20.93 -7.00
N TYR A 7 -14.78 21.16 -6.63
CA TYR A 7 -15.93 20.67 -7.37
C TYR A 7 -16.79 21.82 -7.87
N TRP A 8 -17.23 21.71 -9.12
CA TRP A 8 -18.14 22.63 -9.77
C TRP A 8 -19.29 21.84 -10.40
N LEU A 9 -20.48 22.41 -10.38
CA LEU A 9 -21.71 21.81 -10.88
C LEU A 9 -22.28 22.65 -12.01
N ALA A 10 -22.81 21.99 -13.03
CA ALA A 10 -23.62 22.60 -14.07
C ALA A 10 -24.74 21.62 -14.48
N PRO A 11 -25.90 22.09 -14.93
CA PRO A 11 -26.93 21.22 -15.48
C PRO A 11 -26.41 20.45 -16.70
N ILE A 12 -26.68 19.13 -16.78
CA ILE A 12 -26.17 18.29 -17.89
C ILE A 12 -26.60 18.78 -19.28
N ARG A 13 -27.79 19.40 -19.39
CA ARG A 13 -28.29 20.00 -20.65
C ARG A 13 -27.40 21.15 -21.16
N GLU A 14 -26.57 21.71 -20.29
CA GLU A 14 -25.65 22.81 -20.59
C GLU A 14 -24.21 22.31 -20.72
N ALA A 15 -23.95 21.00 -20.61
CA ALA A 15 -22.59 20.45 -20.63
C ALA A 15 -21.82 20.72 -21.94
N ALA A 16 -22.52 20.94 -23.05
CA ALA A 16 -21.94 21.32 -24.33
C ALA A 16 -21.94 22.84 -24.60
N ASN A 17 -22.53 23.64 -23.70
CA ASN A 17 -22.54 25.09 -23.79
C ASN A 17 -21.21 25.65 -23.23
N PRO A 18 -20.35 26.30 -24.04
CA PRO A 18 -19.11 26.89 -23.54
C PRO A 18 -19.35 27.99 -22.49
N ASP A 19 -20.55 28.58 -22.48
CA ASP A 19 -20.96 29.63 -21.55
C ASP A 19 -21.83 29.10 -20.39
N ALA A 20 -21.81 27.79 -20.13
CA ALA A 20 -22.58 27.20 -19.03
C ALA A 20 -22.20 27.84 -17.69
N PRO A 21 -23.18 28.24 -16.85
CA PRO A 21 -22.91 28.80 -15.53
C PRO A 21 -22.51 27.66 -14.58
N TRP A 22 -21.20 27.47 -14.40
CA TRP A 22 -20.67 26.55 -13.42
C TRP A 22 -20.78 27.14 -12.01
N GLN A 23 -21.49 26.44 -11.13
CA GLN A 23 -21.58 26.77 -9.71
C GLN A 23 -20.51 26.00 -8.93
N ARG A 24 -19.67 26.72 -8.19
CA ARG A 24 -18.71 26.08 -7.28
C ARG A 24 -19.45 25.41 -6.12
N LEU A 25 -19.21 24.11 -5.93
CA LEU A 25 -19.77 23.30 -4.85
C LEU A 25 -18.82 23.24 -3.65
N ALA A 26 -17.54 22.96 -3.88
CA ALA A 26 -16.53 22.80 -2.84
C ALA A 26 -15.15 23.27 -3.33
N VAL A 27 -14.34 23.73 -2.39
CA VAL A 27 -12.92 24.05 -2.57
C VAL A 27 -12.04 23.10 -1.76
N ARG A 28 -10.74 23.05 -2.05
CA ARG A 28 -9.82 22.12 -1.36
C ARG A 28 -9.80 22.28 0.17
N SER A 29 -10.02 23.49 0.68
CA SER A 29 -10.08 23.74 2.13
C SER A 29 -11.31 23.15 2.81
N ASP A 30 -12.31 22.69 2.04
CA ASP A 30 -13.50 22.02 2.57
C ASP A 30 -13.26 20.54 2.89
N ASN A 31 -12.05 20.03 2.62
CA ASN A 31 -11.63 18.66 2.97
C ASN A 31 -12.54 17.57 2.39
N VAL A 32 -13.08 17.81 1.19
CA VAL A 32 -13.83 16.83 0.38
C VAL A 32 -12.88 16.17 -0.60
N THR A 33 -12.91 14.84 -0.65
CA THR A 33 -11.98 14.02 -1.46
C THR A 33 -12.67 13.26 -2.59
N SER A 34 -13.99 13.05 -2.50
CA SER A 34 -14.78 12.40 -3.53
C SER A 34 -16.24 12.87 -3.47
N ILE A 35 -16.90 12.84 -4.63
CA ILE A 35 -18.35 13.04 -4.76
C ILE A 35 -18.95 11.95 -5.65
N ASP A 36 -20.22 11.61 -5.41
CA ASP A 36 -21.03 10.84 -6.34
C ASP A 36 -22.48 11.35 -6.32
N MET A 37 -23.29 11.03 -7.32
CA MET A 37 -24.60 11.66 -7.52
C MET A 37 -25.68 10.67 -7.98
N ARG A 38 -26.89 10.90 -7.49
CA ARG A 38 -28.12 10.26 -7.98
C ARG A 38 -29.19 11.31 -8.24
N GLY A 39 -29.46 11.59 -9.51
CA GLY A 39 -30.37 12.67 -9.87
C GLY A 39 -29.83 14.01 -9.36
N GLU A 40 -30.59 14.69 -8.52
CA GLU A 40 -30.19 15.95 -7.89
C GLU A 40 -29.53 15.76 -6.51
N GLU A 41 -29.49 14.54 -5.97
CA GLU A 41 -28.83 14.25 -4.69
C GLU A 41 -27.32 14.05 -4.92
N ILE A 42 -26.52 14.73 -4.09
CA ILE A 42 -25.06 14.75 -4.14
C ILE A 42 -24.54 14.19 -2.83
N PHE A 43 -23.73 13.15 -2.92
CA PHE A 43 -23.04 12.55 -1.80
C PHE A 43 -21.58 12.98 -1.82
N LEU A 44 -21.04 13.32 -0.65
CA LEU A 44 -19.66 13.79 -0.52
C LEU A 44 -18.93 12.99 0.55
N LEU A 45 -17.70 12.57 0.23
CA LEU A 45 -16.78 11.98 1.19
C LEU A 45 -15.89 13.09 1.76
N SER A 46 -15.95 13.30 3.07
CA SER A 46 -15.24 14.39 3.75
C SER A 46 -14.48 13.91 4.98
N HIS A 47 -13.27 14.43 5.18
CA HIS A 47 -12.50 14.25 6.41
C HIS A 47 -12.52 15.46 7.35
N GLN A 48 -13.35 16.48 7.04
CA GLN A 48 -13.51 17.66 7.89
C GLN A 48 -13.94 17.25 9.31
N ASP A 49 -13.06 17.47 10.29
CA ASP A 49 -13.20 17.07 11.68
C ASP A 49 -13.50 15.57 11.87
N ALA A 50 -13.07 14.74 10.91
CA ALA A 50 -13.40 13.33 10.80
C ALA A 50 -12.21 12.54 10.22
N PRO A 51 -11.22 12.13 11.05
CA PRO A 51 -9.98 11.48 10.58
C PRO A 51 -10.20 10.09 9.95
N THR A 52 -11.39 9.50 10.14
CA THR A 52 -11.84 8.25 9.52
C THR A 52 -12.94 8.46 8.47
N PHE A 53 -13.11 9.72 8.04
CA PHE A 53 -14.10 10.19 7.08
C PHE A 53 -15.56 10.06 7.51
N LYS A 54 -16.40 10.90 6.92
CA LYS A 54 -17.87 10.87 7.01
C LYS A 54 -18.47 11.07 5.62
N VAL A 55 -19.70 10.62 5.44
CA VAL A 55 -20.48 10.88 4.22
C VAL A 55 -21.48 12.00 4.49
N LEU A 56 -21.44 13.02 3.66
CA LEU A 56 -22.40 14.12 3.63
C LEU A 56 -23.37 13.95 2.46
N THR A 57 -24.56 14.54 2.56
CA THR A 57 -25.53 14.63 1.46
C THR A 57 -26.12 16.04 1.36
N LEU A 58 -26.39 16.48 0.14
CA LEU A 58 -27.09 17.71 -0.19
C LEU A 58 -27.74 17.60 -1.58
N HIS A 59 -28.67 18.50 -1.90
CA HIS A 59 -29.25 18.61 -3.23
C HIS A 59 -28.55 19.65 -4.09
N ALA A 60 -28.52 19.43 -5.40
CA ALA A 60 -28.00 20.38 -6.38
C ALA A 60 -28.65 21.77 -6.18
N GLY A 61 -27.80 22.81 -6.14
CA GLY A 61 -28.21 24.19 -5.83
C GLY A 61 -28.08 24.59 -4.36
N GLN A 62 -27.99 23.63 -3.43
CA GLN A 62 -27.66 23.92 -2.02
C GLN A 62 -26.17 24.25 -1.85
N LYS A 63 -25.83 24.92 -0.76
CA LYS A 63 -24.44 25.20 -0.39
C LYS A 63 -23.90 24.05 0.45
N LEU A 64 -22.59 23.80 0.37
CA LEU A 64 -21.93 22.77 1.18
C LEU A 64 -22.16 22.95 2.69
N ALA A 65 -22.28 24.20 3.16
CA ALA A 65 -22.56 24.52 4.56
C ALA A 65 -23.92 23.98 5.05
N ASP A 66 -24.85 23.70 4.13
CA ASP A 66 -26.18 23.16 4.41
C ASP A 66 -26.22 21.62 4.34
N ALA A 67 -25.08 20.96 4.06
CA ALA A 67 -25.01 19.52 3.88
C ALA A 67 -25.30 18.76 5.18
N ALA A 68 -26.16 17.73 5.09
CA ALA A 68 -26.47 16.85 6.21
C ALA A 68 -25.44 15.71 6.30
N THR A 69 -25.14 15.24 7.51
CA THR A 69 -24.34 14.02 7.67
C THR A 69 -25.23 12.79 7.47
N LEU A 70 -24.88 11.97 6.48
CA LEU A 70 -25.60 10.75 6.13
C LEU A 70 -25.00 9.51 6.81
N VAL A 71 -23.67 9.40 6.80
CA VAL A 71 -22.93 8.36 7.54
C VAL A 71 -21.88 9.04 8.41
N PRO A 72 -22.03 9.02 9.75
CA PRO A 72 -21.06 9.66 10.64
C PRO A 72 -19.74 8.89 10.67
N ALA A 73 -18.66 9.63 10.97
CA ALA A 73 -17.36 9.05 11.24
C ALA A 73 -17.40 8.18 12.50
N ARG A 74 -16.64 7.08 12.50
CA ARG A 74 -16.40 6.24 13.67
C ARG A 74 -14.92 5.97 13.82
N SER A 75 -14.44 5.90 15.06
CA SER A 75 -13.01 5.68 15.33
C SER A 75 -12.48 4.32 14.87
N ASP A 76 -13.36 3.33 14.72
CA ASP A 76 -13.05 1.95 14.34
C ASP A 76 -13.27 1.64 12.86
N ARG A 77 -13.84 2.59 12.08
CA ARG A 77 -14.23 2.36 10.69
C ARG A 77 -13.83 3.53 9.79
N ILE A 78 -12.92 3.27 8.85
CA ILE A 78 -12.45 4.24 7.85
C ILE A 78 -13.34 4.14 6.62
N ILE A 79 -13.98 5.23 6.20
CA ILE A 79 -14.73 5.27 4.94
C ILE A 79 -13.77 5.58 3.79
N GLU A 80 -13.78 4.76 2.75
CA GLU A 80 -12.83 4.85 1.63
C GLU A 80 -13.45 5.45 0.37
N SER A 81 -14.67 5.03 0.04
CA SER A 81 -15.33 5.42 -1.20
C SER A 81 -16.85 5.29 -1.12
N ILE A 82 -17.52 5.98 -2.03
CA ILE A 82 -18.98 6.07 -2.14
C ILE A 82 -19.39 5.82 -3.60
N TYR A 83 -20.51 5.13 -3.79
CA TYR A 83 -21.02 4.70 -5.10
C TYR A 83 -22.54 4.80 -5.14
N ALA A 84 -23.06 5.74 -5.94
CA ALA A 84 -24.48 6.01 -6.06
C ALA A 84 -25.15 5.03 -7.03
N ALA A 85 -26.26 4.43 -6.60
CA ALA A 85 -27.11 3.53 -7.38
C ALA A 85 -28.57 3.99 -7.27
N SER A 86 -29.44 3.55 -8.18
CA SER A 86 -30.84 4.01 -8.17
C SER A 86 -31.60 3.63 -6.90
N ASP A 87 -31.17 2.58 -6.19
CA ASP A 87 -31.79 2.08 -4.96
C ASP A 87 -31.15 2.60 -3.67
N GLY A 88 -29.95 3.19 -3.72
CA GLY A 88 -29.21 3.59 -2.53
C GLY A 88 -27.83 4.16 -2.81
N LEU A 89 -27.14 4.58 -1.75
CA LEU A 89 -25.71 4.86 -1.78
C LEU A 89 -24.97 3.65 -1.18
N TYR A 90 -24.03 3.08 -1.91
CA TYR A 90 -23.09 2.11 -1.37
C TYR A 90 -21.87 2.84 -0.82
N VAL A 91 -21.46 2.47 0.39
CA VAL A 91 -20.32 3.07 1.08
C VAL A 91 -19.35 1.94 1.40
N LEU A 92 -18.16 1.99 0.80
CA LEU A 92 -17.08 1.07 1.11
C LEU A 92 -16.31 1.67 2.28
N ALA A 93 -16.10 0.84 3.29
CA ALA A 93 -15.34 1.19 4.46
C ALA A 93 -14.41 0.05 4.85
N ARG A 94 -13.51 0.30 5.80
CA ARG A 94 -12.69 -0.72 6.44
C ARG A 94 -12.76 -0.67 7.96
N GLU A 95 -12.70 -1.84 8.56
CA GLU A 95 -12.34 -2.02 9.96
C GLU A 95 -11.00 -2.75 10.01
N GLY A 96 -9.95 -2.05 10.46
CA GLY A 96 -8.57 -2.48 10.22
C GLY A 96 -8.27 -2.55 8.72
N ILE A 97 -7.81 -3.71 8.24
CA ILE A 97 -7.45 -3.92 6.84
C ILE A 97 -8.55 -4.57 5.99
N TYR A 98 -9.73 -4.88 6.56
CA TYR A 98 -10.78 -5.63 5.86
C TYR A 98 -11.97 -4.75 5.51
N SER A 99 -12.55 -4.99 4.34
CA SER A 99 -13.69 -4.22 3.85
C SER A 99 -14.97 -4.51 4.64
N ARG A 100 -15.79 -3.47 4.71
CA ARG A 100 -17.19 -3.44 5.08
C ARG A 100 -17.94 -2.79 3.93
N LEU A 101 -19.09 -3.34 3.58
CA LEU A 101 -19.98 -2.74 2.60
C LEU A 101 -21.23 -2.25 3.32
N LEU A 102 -21.43 -0.94 3.32
CA LEU A 102 -22.66 -0.35 3.82
C LEU A 102 -23.54 0.07 2.66
N ARG A 103 -24.85 0.04 2.88
CA ARG A 103 -25.85 0.58 1.95
C ARG A 103 -26.73 1.58 2.70
N VAL A 104 -26.85 2.79 2.16
CA VAL A 104 -27.82 3.79 2.60
C VAL A 104 -29.01 3.76 1.66
N ALA A 105 -30.17 3.31 2.13
CA ALA A 105 -31.34 3.12 1.28
C ALA A 105 -31.91 4.47 0.78
N ALA A 106 -32.29 4.55 -0.51
CA ALA A 106 -32.83 5.78 -1.10
C ALA A 106 -34.14 6.27 -0.47
N LYS A 107 -34.93 5.36 0.10
CA LYS A 107 -36.29 5.65 0.55
C LYS A 107 -36.33 6.43 1.87
N ASP A 108 -35.46 6.09 2.80
CA ASP A 108 -35.52 6.53 4.20
C ASP A 108 -34.13 6.78 4.81
N ASN A 109 -33.08 6.71 4.00
CA ASN A 109 -31.68 6.84 4.43
C ASN A 109 -31.27 5.81 5.51
N ALA A 110 -31.97 4.68 5.61
CA ALA A 110 -31.57 3.61 6.52
C ALA A 110 -30.20 3.05 6.11
N VAL A 111 -29.26 3.04 7.06
CA VAL A 111 -27.92 2.47 6.88
C VAL A 111 -27.95 0.99 7.23
N GLN A 112 -27.50 0.15 6.29
CA GLN A 112 -27.47 -1.30 6.39
C GLN A 112 -26.03 -1.79 6.22
N ASP A 113 -25.59 -2.72 7.06
CA ASP A 113 -24.34 -3.45 6.84
C ASP A 113 -24.65 -4.68 5.97
N ILE A 114 -23.91 -4.83 4.87
CA ILE A 114 -24.07 -5.93 3.93
C ILE A 114 -22.90 -6.89 4.11
N GLU A 115 -23.19 -8.08 4.66
CA GLU A 115 -22.20 -9.11 4.91
C GLU A 115 -21.57 -9.59 3.60
N LEU A 116 -20.25 -9.42 3.45
CA LEU A 116 -19.53 -9.81 2.24
C LEU A 116 -19.45 -11.35 2.08
N PRO A 117 -19.34 -11.86 0.83
CA PRO A 117 -19.21 -13.30 0.57
C PRO A 117 -18.08 -14.00 1.35
N PHE A 118 -17.00 -13.28 1.64
CA PHE A 118 -15.93 -13.71 2.53
C PHE A 118 -15.18 -12.50 3.11
N LYS A 119 -14.42 -12.73 4.19
CA LYS A 119 -13.54 -11.72 4.78
C LYS A 119 -12.40 -11.37 3.81
N GLY A 120 -12.36 -10.15 3.31
CA GLY A 120 -11.43 -9.72 2.28
C GLY A 120 -11.38 -8.21 2.11
N TYR A 121 -10.87 -7.78 0.97
CA TYR A 121 -10.79 -6.38 0.55
C TYR A 121 -11.48 -6.19 -0.79
N ILE A 122 -12.27 -5.11 -0.89
CA ILE A 122 -12.89 -4.68 -2.13
C ILE A 122 -11.92 -3.74 -2.84
N SER A 123 -11.19 -4.24 -3.84
CA SER A 123 -10.15 -3.47 -4.55
C SER A 123 -10.70 -2.59 -5.68
N ALA A 124 -11.90 -2.90 -6.17
CA ALA A 124 -12.59 -2.10 -7.17
C ALA A 124 -14.10 -2.21 -6.97
N ALA A 125 -14.82 -1.13 -7.26
CA ALA A 125 -16.28 -1.12 -7.27
C ALA A 125 -16.81 -0.14 -8.32
N PHE A 126 -18.03 -0.43 -8.79
CA PHE A 126 -18.74 0.33 -9.79
C PHE A 126 -20.26 0.25 -9.54
N SER A 127 -20.94 1.38 -9.67
CA SER A 127 -22.40 1.48 -9.73
C SER A 127 -22.81 2.36 -10.91
N ASP A 128 -24.06 2.22 -11.34
CA ASP A 128 -24.71 3.16 -12.25
C ASP A 128 -25.88 3.79 -11.49
N PRO A 129 -25.94 5.13 -11.32
CA PRO A 129 -27.02 5.77 -10.57
C PRO A 129 -28.41 5.58 -11.18
N ARG A 130 -28.51 5.02 -12.40
CA ARG A 130 -29.77 4.65 -13.07
C ARG A 130 -30.21 3.21 -12.77
N ASN A 131 -29.30 2.36 -12.30
CA ASN A 131 -29.56 0.94 -12.04
C ASN A 131 -29.37 0.62 -10.55
N PRO A 132 -30.10 -0.37 -10.01
CA PRO A 132 -29.90 -0.78 -8.62
C PRO A 132 -28.66 -1.67 -8.49
N GLY A 133 -28.07 -1.70 -7.30
CA GLY A 133 -26.96 -2.61 -6.98
C GLY A 133 -25.56 -2.01 -7.12
N LEU A 134 -24.58 -2.86 -6.80
CA LEU A 134 -23.15 -2.56 -6.87
C LEU A 134 -22.42 -3.76 -7.47
N THR A 135 -21.53 -3.52 -8.43
CA THR A 135 -20.57 -4.51 -8.89
C THR A 135 -19.21 -4.21 -8.30
N PHE A 136 -18.51 -5.22 -7.80
CA PHE A 136 -17.23 -5.03 -7.14
C PHE A 136 -16.33 -6.26 -7.23
N THR A 137 -15.03 -6.03 -7.14
CA THR A 137 -14.00 -7.07 -7.05
C THR A 137 -13.67 -7.31 -5.58
N LEU A 138 -13.83 -8.54 -5.11
CA LEU A 138 -13.47 -8.94 -3.75
C LEU A 138 -12.35 -9.98 -3.80
N GLU A 139 -11.34 -9.78 -2.95
CA GLU A 139 -10.18 -10.66 -2.83
C GLU A 139 -9.67 -10.74 -1.38
N SER A 140 -8.74 -11.66 -1.13
CA SER A 140 -7.97 -11.70 0.11
C SER A 140 -6.53 -12.13 -0.20
N TRP A 141 -5.67 -12.14 0.80
CA TRP A 141 -4.29 -12.63 0.69
C TRP A 141 -4.13 -13.99 0.00
N VAL A 142 -5.12 -14.89 0.11
CA VAL A 142 -5.07 -16.25 -0.44
C VAL A 142 -6.30 -16.61 -1.28
N VAL A 143 -7.23 -15.68 -1.49
CA VAL A 143 -8.41 -15.88 -2.33
C VAL A 143 -8.29 -14.92 -3.52
N PRO A 144 -8.17 -15.45 -4.76
CA PRO A 144 -8.09 -14.62 -5.95
C PRO A 144 -9.28 -13.66 -6.08
N ALA A 145 -9.02 -12.50 -6.68
CA ALA A 145 -10.05 -11.59 -7.16
C ALA A 145 -11.19 -12.35 -7.84
N THR A 146 -12.40 -12.13 -7.33
CA THR A 146 -13.66 -12.66 -7.85
C THR A 146 -14.64 -11.50 -8.00
N GLU A 147 -15.26 -11.36 -9.16
CA GLU A 147 -16.16 -10.24 -9.47
C GLU A 147 -17.59 -10.57 -9.04
N PHE A 148 -18.16 -9.75 -8.16
CA PHE A 148 -19.51 -9.93 -7.62
C PHE A 148 -20.42 -8.78 -8.05
N THR A 149 -21.71 -9.08 -8.20
CA THR A 149 -22.77 -8.06 -8.22
C THR A 149 -23.75 -8.28 -7.07
N TYR A 150 -24.10 -7.21 -6.36
CA TYR A 150 -25.09 -7.24 -5.28
C TYR A 150 -26.47 -6.85 -5.80
N ASP A 151 -27.45 -7.73 -5.61
CA ASP A 151 -28.86 -7.48 -5.94
C ASP A 151 -29.63 -7.07 -4.68
N PRO A 152 -30.01 -5.78 -4.53
CA PRO A 152 -30.71 -5.28 -3.35
C PRO A 152 -32.15 -5.79 -3.25
N ALA A 153 -32.79 -6.20 -4.35
CA ALA A 153 -34.15 -6.73 -4.31
C ALA A 153 -34.19 -8.15 -3.74
N ARG A 154 -33.11 -8.92 -3.95
CA ARG A 154 -32.95 -10.29 -3.40
C ARG A 154 -32.10 -10.34 -2.13
N GLY A 155 -31.35 -9.28 -1.83
CA GLY A 155 -30.44 -9.22 -0.69
C GLY A 155 -29.29 -10.21 -0.79
N ARG A 156 -28.76 -10.48 -2.00
CA ARG A 156 -27.69 -11.47 -2.21
C ARG A 156 -26.71 -11.08 -3.30
N PHE A 157 -25.52 -11.67 -3.25
CA PHE A 157 -24.48 -11.53 -4.26
C PHE A 157 -24.57 -12.62 -5.34
N PHE A 158 -24.12 -12.27 -6.53
CA PHE A 158 -23.88 -13.21 -7.63
C PHE A 158 -22.44 -13.09 -8.10
N ASP A 159 -21.74 -14.22 -8.18
CA ASP A 159 -20.43 -14.34 -8.82
C ASP A 159 -20.61 -14.23 -10.35
N LEU A 160 -19.92 -13.27 -10.96
CA LEU A 160 -20.00 -12.97 -12.39
C LEU A 160 -19.17 -13.95 -13.25
N LYS A 161 -18.20 -14.66 -12.67
CA LYS A 161 -17.36 -15.66 -13.33
C LYS A 161 -16.61 -15.12 -14.55
N LEU A 162 -16.05 -13.94 -14.42
CA LEU A 162 -15.24 -13.25 -15.43
C LEU A 162 -13.74 -13.58 -15.29
N GLU A 163 -13.33 -14.17 -14.17
CA GLU A 163 -11.93 -14.28 -13.76
C GLU A 163 -11.29 -15.66 -14.06
N THR A 164 -10.10 -15.65 -14.66
CA THR A 164 -9.25 -16.85 -14.69
C THR A 164 -8.55 -17.00 -13.33
N LYS A 165 -8.89 -18.05 -12.58
CA LYS A 165 -8.28 -18.32 -11.27
C LYS A 165 -7.00 -19.14 -11.43
N PRO A 166 -5.89 -18.76 -10.74
CA PRO A 166 -4.66 -19.53 -10.80
C PRO A 166 -4.83 -20.91 -10.15
N HIS A 167 -4.06 -21.88 -10.62
CA HIS A 167 -4.10 -23.26 -10.13
C HIS A 167 -3.31 -23.40 -8.82
N PHE A 168 -3.96 -23.19 -7.69
CA PHE A 168 -3.45 -23.54 -6.36
C PHE A 168 -4.62 -23.84 -5.42
N ASN A 169 -4.34 -24.39 -4.24
CA ASN A 169 -5.36 -24.65 -3.22
C ASN A 169 -5.25 -23.63 -2.07
N PRO A 170 -6.14 -22.62 -1.99
CA PRO A 170 -6.17 -21.65 -0.89
C PRO A 170 -6.20 -22.29 0.50
N ALA A 171 -6.80 -23.46 0.63
CA ALA A 171 -6.94 -24.14 1.91
C ALA A 171 -5.62 -24.64 2.51
N GLN A 172 -4.52 -24.62 1.74
CA GLN A 172 -3.16 -24.93 2.23
C GLN A 172 -2.49 -23.76 2.96
N PHE A 173 -3.04 -22.55 2.86
CA PHE A 173 -2.44 -21.33 3.40
C PHE A 173 -3.27 -20.74 4.55
N ALA A 174 -2.60 -20.06 5.48
CA ALA A 174 -3.21 -19.39 6.61
C ALA A 174 -2.87 -17.90 6.57
N VAL A 175 -3.84 -17.08 6.97
CA VAL A 175 -3.62 -15.67 7.29
C VAL A 175 -3.62 -15.54 8.81
N ARG A 176 -2.56 -14.96 9.37
CA ARG A 176 -2.40 -14.69 10.81
C ARG A 176 -2.26 -13.19 11.01
N GLU A 177 -3.14 -12.63 11.82
CA GLU A 177 -3.08 -11.23 12.26
C GLU A 177 -2.36 -11.18 13.61
N LEU A 178 -1.22 -10.51 13.64
CA LEU A 178 -0.33 -10.34 14.78
C LEU A 178 -0.22 -8.85 15.15
N GLN A 179 0.38 -8.58 16.30
CA GLN A 179 0.77 -7.24 16.72
C GLN A 179 2.20 -7.28 17.23
N ALA A 180 3.01 -6.32 16.80
CA ALA A 180 4.38 -6.13 17.24
C ALA A 180 4.47 -4.81 18.01
N LYS A 181 5.11 -4.84 19.17
CA LYS A 181 5.25 -3.65 20.01
C LYS A 181 6.50 -2.86 19.63
N ALA A 182 6.32 -1.65 19.12
CA ALA A 182 7.40 -0.72 18.81
C ALA A 182 8.09 -0.19 20.08
N GLY A 183 9.29 0.38 19.92
CA GLY A 183 10.11 0.88 21.04
C GLY A 183 9.46 2.00 21.86
N ASP A 184 8.51 2.75 21.27
CA ASP A 184 7.71 3.76 21.96
C ASP A 184 6.41 3.21 22.59
N GLY A 185 6.20 1.88 22.51
CA GLY A 185 5.05 1.19 23.05
C GLY A 185 3.86 1.07 22.09
N THR A 186 3.95 1.63 20.88
CA THR A 186 2.89 1.50 19.86
C THR A 186 2.72 0.05 19.43
N GLU A 187 1.50 -0.47 19.41
CA GLU A 187 1.18 -1.78 18.83
C GLU A 187 1.02 -1.62 17.30
N VAL A 188 1.94 -2.23 16.55
CA VAL A 188 1.99 -2.20 15.09
C VAL A 188 1.30 -3.45 14.54
N PRO A 189 0.23 -3.32 13.74
CA PRO A 189 -0.39 -4.48 13.12
C PRO A 189 0.56 -5.18 12.14
N LEU A 190 0.54 -6.51 12.15
CA LEU A 190 1.38 -7.35 11.31
C LEU A 190 0.56 -8.49 10.74
N THR A 191 0.49 -8.57 9.41
CA THR A 191 -0.16 -9.69 8.73
C THR A 191 0.89 -10.68 8.26
N LEU A 192 0.69 -11.97 8.56
CA LEU A 192 1.58 -13.06 8.17
C LEU A 192 0.79 -14.11 7.40
N VAL A 193 1.24 -14.42 6.19
CA VAL A 193 0.56 -15.32 5.26
C VAL A 193 1.53 -16.40 4.80
N GLY A 194 1.13 -17.67 4.95
CA GLY A 194 1.98 -18.78 4.52
C GLY A 194 1.36 -20.14 4.75
N PRO A 195 2.13 -21.23 4.57
CA PRO A 195 1.62 -22.60 4.68
C PRO A 195 1.05 -22.90 6.07
N LYS A 196 -0.15 -23.51 6.14
CA LYS A 196 -0.82 -23.86 7.42
C LYS A 196 0.03 -24.76 8.33
N ASN A 197 0.77 -25.68 7.74
CA ASN A 197 1.49 -26.74 8.45
C ASN A 197 3.00 -26.53 8.44
N ALA A 198 3.47 -25.28 8.41
CA ALA A 198 4.89 -24.96 8.49
C ALA A 198 5.50 -25.49 9.79
N SER A 199 6.66 -26.16 9.69
CA SER A 199 7.40 -26.69 10.84
C SER A 199 8.69 -25.90 11.04
N GLY A 200 8.82 -25.25 12.21
CA GLY A 200 9.98 -24.44 12.56
C GLY A 200 10.10 -23.11 11.78
N PRO A 201 11.23 -22.42 11.92
CA PRO A 201 11.45 -21.11 11.28
C PRO A 201 11.44 -21.18 9.75
N GLN A 202 10.67 -20.29 9.13
CA GLN A 202 10.55 -20.16 7.68
C GLN A 202 11.36 -18.98 7.14
N ILE A 203 11.60 -19.00 5.83
CA ILE A 203 11.99 -17.78 5.09
C ILE A 203 10.79 -16.84 5.12
N VAL A 204 11.00 -15.60 5.53
CA VAL A 204 9.96 -14.56 5.54
C VAL A 204 10.35 -13.44 4.59
N LEU A 205 9.44 -13.08 3.68
CA LEU A 205 9.52 -11.83 2.93
C LEU A 205 8.55 -10.80 3.55
N LEU A 206 9.09 -9.84 4.30
CA LEU A 206 8.35 -8.83 5.05
C LEU A 206 8.27 -7.49 4.29
N ALA A 207 7.08 -7.13 3.83
CA ALA A 207 6.80 -5.88 3.15
C ALA A 207 6.38 -4.77 4.12
N ALA A 208 6.79 -3.53 3.83
CA ALA A 208 6.27 -2.32 4.48
C ALA A 208 6.46 -1.10 3.58
N TYR A 209 5.51 -0.17 3.56
CA TYR A 209 5.60 1.06 2.76
C TYR A 209 5.79 2.31 3.63
N GLY A 210 4.75 2.70 4.37
CA GLY A 210 4.85 3.73 5.42
C GLY A 210 4.95 5.17 4.92
N SER A 211 4.35 5.54 3.79
CA SER A 211 4.27 6.93 3.32
C SER A 211 2.92 7.23 2.67
N TYR A 212 2.53 8.50 2.64
CA TYR A 212 1.35 9.05 1.97
C TYR A 212 0.00 8.52 2.46
N GLY A 213 -0.04 7.66 3.47
CA GLY A 213 -1.27 6.97 3.88
C GLY A 213 -1.59 5.77 3.00
N ILE A 214 -0.66 5.34 2.15
CA ILE A 214 -0.84 4.13 1.34
C ILE A 214 -0.85 2.93 2.29
N SER A 215 -1.90 2.12 2.16
CA SER A 215 -2.11 0.92 2.97
C SER A 215 -1.79 -0.31 2.14
N TYR A 216 -1.17 -1.32 2.75
CA TYR A 216 -1.13 -2.65 2.18
C TYR A 216 -2.33 -3.45 2.69
N LEU A 217 -3.27 -3.70 1.79
CA LEU A 217 -4.55 -4.32 2.08
C LEU A 217 -4.55 -5.78 1.57
N PRO A 218 -5.54 -6.61 1.97
CA PRO A 218 -5.70 -8.00 1.54
C PRO A 218 -5.93 -8.22 0.04
N GLU A 219 -5.06 -7.69 -0.80
CA GLU A 219 -5.05 -7.91 -2.24
C GLU A 219 -4.34 -9.22 -2.58
N PHE A 220 -4.90 -9.98 -3.51
CA PHE A 220 -4.30 -11.22 -3.95
C PHE A 220 -3.10 -10.94 -4.87
N SER A 221 -1.95 -11.52 -4.55
CA SER A 221 -0.74 -11.40 -5.37
C SER A 221 -0.25 -12.77 -5.80
N LEU A 222 -0.27 -13.03 -7.11
CA LEU A 222 0.30 -14.24 -7.70
C LEU A 222 1.78 -14.38 -7.36
N TYR A 223 2.52 -13.27 -7.33
CA TYR A 223 3.94 -13.27 -6.98
C TYR A 223 4.14 -13.71 -5.53
N ASN A 224 3.31 -13.26 -4.58
CA ASN A 224 3.37 -13.74 -3.20
C ASN A 224 3.01 -15.24 -3.09
N ILE A 225 2.04 -15.72 -3.87
CA ILE A 225 1.71 -17.15 -3.91
C ILE A 225 2.92 -17.99 -4.33
N ILE A 226 3.75 -17.53 -5.27
CA ILE A 226 4.95 -18.27 -5.71
C ILE A 226 5.93 -18.47 -4.54
N PHE A 227 6.18 -17.45 -3.73
CA PHE A 227 7.00 -17.59 -2.51
C PHE A 227 6.40 -18.61 -1.55
N MET A 228 5.08 -18.58 -1.36
CA MET A 228 4.39 -19.48 -0.44
C MET A 228 4.30 -20.93 -0.94
N LEU A 229 4.26 -21.15 -2.26
CA LEU A 229 4.34 -22.49 -2.86
C LEU A 229 5.73 -23.11 -2.65
N GLU A 230 6.77 -22.29 -2.60
CA GLU A 230 8.08 -22.70 -2.12
C GLU A 230 8.13 -22.82 -0.59
N GLY A 231 7.05 -22.59 0.15
CA GLY A 231 7.02 -22.75 1.61
C GLY A 231 7.65 -21.60 2.39
N ALA A 232 7.91 -20.44 1.76
CA ALA A 232 8.18 -19.21 2.50
C ALA A 232 6.88 -18.62 3.06
N ASP A 233 7.01 -17.84 4.12
CA ASP A 233 5.97 -16.92 4.57
C ASP A 233 6.13 -15.58 3.83
N THR A 234 5.03 -14.95 3.45
CA THR A 234 4.99 -13.52 3.11
C THR A 234 4.33 -12.76 4.24
N ALA A 235 4.77 -11.53 4.49
CA ALA A 235 4.26 -10.75 5.60
C ALA A 235 4.16 -9.27 5.24
N VAL A 236 3.29 -8.55 5.94
CA VAL A 236 3.09 -7.12 5.81
C VAL A 236 3.12 -6.49 7.21
N CYS A 237 4.11 -5.63 7.45
CA CYS A 237 4.13 -4.78 8.63
C CYS A 237 3.41 -3.47 8.29
N HIS A 238 2.29 -3.20 8.94
CA HIS A 238 1.44 -2.03 8.69
C HIS A 238 1.97 -0.80 9.42
N VAL A 239 3.20 -0.39 9.07
CA VAL A 239 3.97 0.66 9.75
C VAL A 239 3.27 2.02 9.72
N ARG A 240 3.56 2.88 10.71
CA ARG A 240 3.12 4.29 10.68
C ARG A 240 3.62 5.01 9.42
N GLY A 241 2.85 6.00 8.96
CA GLY A 241 2.98 6.62 7.64
C GLY A 241 2.09 5.97 6.58
N GLY A 242 1.63 4.73 6.81
CA GLY A 242 0.53 4.11 6.09
C GLY A 242 -0.84 4.61 6.56
N GLY A 243 -1.92 4.09 5.96
CA GLY A 243 -3.30 4.53 6.20
C GLY A 243 -4.17 3.48 6.89
N GLU A 244 -3.59 2.37 7.35
CA GLU A 244 -4.32 1.21 7.86
C GLU A 244 -5.19 1.55 9.07
N LEU A 245 -4.71 2.47 9.92
CA LEU A 245 -5.41 2.97 11.10
C LEU A 245 -5.81 4.46 10.97
N GLY A 246 -5.96 4.95 9.73
CA GLY A 246 -6.47 6.28 9.42
C GLY A 246 -5.43 7.41 9.52
N GLU A 247 -5.90 8.65 9.54
CA GLU A 247 -5.04 9.83 9.36
C GLU A 247 -3.97 9.99 10.45
N ILE A 248 -4.30 9.66 11.70
CA ILE A 248 -3.34 9.74 12.82
C ILE A 248 -2.17 8.79 12.56
N TRP A 249 -2.43 7.60 12.01
CA TRP A 249 -1.40 6.62 11.67
C TRP A 249 -0.47 7.13 10.58
N ARG A 250 -1.03 7.79 9.57
CA ARG A 250 -0.29 8.44 8.48
C ARG A 250 0.62 9.55 9.02
N LEU A 251 0.07 10.47 9.82
CA LEU A 251 0.84 11.56 10.43
C LEU A 251 1.92 11.04 11.39
N GLY A 252 1.69 9.88 12.00
CA GLY A 252 2.64 9.19 12.86
C GLY A 252 3.92 8.71 12.15
N GLY A 253 3.98 8.71 10.82
CA GLY A 253 5.17 8.35 10.04
C GLY A 253 5.55 9.39 8.97
N LYS A 254 5.13 10.64 9.15
CA LYS A 254 5.36 11.73 8.19
C LYS A 254 6.39 12.73 8.70
N ASP A 255 7.20 13.30 7.80
CA ASP A 255 8.16 14.39 8.10
C ASP A 255 9.02 14.08 9.35
N ALA A 256 8.95 14.89 10.42
CA ALA A 256 9.71 14.65 11.66
C ALA A 256 9.43 13.29 12.33
N ASN A 257 8.26 12.71 12.08
CA ASN A 257 7.85 11.41 12.63
C ASN A 257 8.24 10.23 11.72
N LYS A 258 8.83 10.48 10.55
CA LYS A 258 9.22 9.42 9.61
C LYS A 258 10.11 8.31 10.22
N PRO A 259 10.95 8.56 11.25
CA PRO A 259 11.65 7.49 11.96
C PRO A 259 10.78 6.36 12.52
N ASN A 260 9.52 6.65 12.80
CA ASN A 260 8.58 5.64 13.27
C ASN A 260 8.35 4.56 12.21
N SER A 261 8.28 4.90 10.91
CA SER A 261 8.01 3.91 9.85
C SER A 261 9.02 2.75 9.84
N TRP A 262 10.33 3.06 9.86
CA TRP A 262 11.35 2.00 9.80
C TRP A 262 11.57 1.33 11.16
N ARG A 263 11.30 2.02 12.27
CA ARG A 263 11.37 1.42 13.61
C ARG A 263 10.21 0.48 13.89
N ASP A 264 9.04 0.77 13.34
CA ASP A 264 7.90 -0.14 13.34
C ASP A 264 8.25 -1.41 12.53
N LEU A 265 8.89 -1.27 11.36
CA LEU A 265 9.37 -2.41 10.57
C LEU A 265 10.41 -3.26 11.33
N ILE A 266 11.36 -2.60 12.00
CA ILE A 266 12.34 -3.27 12.86
C ILE A 266 11.61 -4.06 13.97
N ALA A 267 10.64 -3.45 14.64
CA ALA A 267 9.87 -4.10 15.71
C ALA A 267 9.08 -5.33 15.19
N CYS A 268 8.45 -5.23 14.01
CA CYS A 268 7.81 -6.37 13.35
C CYS A 268 8.81 -7.50 13.07
N GLY A 269 10.01 -7.17 12.56
CA GLY A 269 11.06 -8.15 12.30
C GLY A 269 11.55 -8.86 13.57
N GLU A 270 11.74 -8.10 14.65
CA GLU A 270 12.13 -8.64 15.96
C GLU A 270 11.05 -9.53 16.58
N ASP A 271 9.78 -9.13 16.47
CA ASP A 271 8.64 -9.90 16.97
C ASP A 271 8.51 -11.25 16.24
N LEU A 272 8.65 -11.26 14.91
CA LEU A 272 8.64 -12.51 14.12
C LEU A 272 9.77 -13.47 14.54
N ILE A 273 10.97 -12.95 14.79
CA ILE A 273 12.11 -13.75 15.26
C ILE A 273 11.86 -14.25 16.69
N ALA A 274 11.35 -13.40 17.58
CA ALA A 274 11.07 -13.75 18.97
C ALA A 274 9.99 -14.85 19.08
N ARG A 275 9.01 -14.85 18.18
CA ARG A 275 7.99 -15.90 18.07
C ARG A 275 8.49 -17.20 17.44
N GLY A 276 9.72 -17.22 16.92
CA GLY A 276 10.28 -18.36 16.21
C GLY A 276 9.68 -18.60 14.82
N VAL A 277 8.97 -17.60 14.26
CA VAL A 277 8.45 -17.68 12.88
C VAL A 277 9.59 -17.71 11.88
N THR A 278 10.66 -16.97 12.14
CA THR A 278 11.84 -16.88 11.27
C THR A 278 13.11 -16.68 12.09
N THR A 279 14.25 -16.59 11.41
CA THR A 279 15.54 -16.25 12.02
C THR A 279 16.15 -15.04 11.29
N ARG A 280 17.18 -14.41 11.89
CA ARG A 280 17.94 -13.33 11.22
C ARG A 280 18.52 -13.75 9.88
N GLY A 281 18.85 -15.04 9.70
CA GLY A 281 19.34 -15.61 8.45
C GLY A 281 18.26 -15.94 7.42
N GLN A 282 16.98 -15.72 7.76
CA GLN A 282 15.82 -16.07 6.93
C GLN A 282 14.80 -14.93 6.80
N LEU A 283 15.01 -13.79 7.46
CA LEU A 283 14.15 -12.62 7.39
C LEU A 283 14.63 -11.65 6.30
N PHE A 284 13.80 -11.44 5.29
CA PHE A 284 14.01 -10.49 4.21
C PHE A 284 12.99 -9.36 4.31
N ILE A 285 13.40 -8.16 3.92
CA ILE A 285 12.48 -7.01 3.79
C ILE A 285 12.40 -6.53 2.34
N ILE A 286 11.21 -6.09 1.94
CA ILE A 286 10.95 -5.60 0.59
C ILE A 286 10.10 -4.34 0.60
N SER A 287 10.45 -3.38 -0.25
CA SER A 287 9.61 -2.23 -0.54
C SER A 287 10.02 -1.58 -1.86
N GLY A 288 9.40 -0.44 -2.16
CA GLY A 288 9.87 0.41 -3.25
C GLY A 288 9.38 1.84 -3.16
N SER A 289 9.83 2.68 -4.10
CA SER A 289 9.48 4.11 -4.14
C SER A 289 9.83 4.81 -2.82
N ALA A 290 8.91 5.56 -2.22
CA ALA A 290 9.07 6.14 -0.89
C ALA A 290 9.24 5.10 0.22
N GLY A 291 8.76 3.87 0.03
CA GLY A 291 9.01 2.75 0.92
C GLY A 291 10.48 2.33 0.99
N GLY A 292 11.31 2.74 0.00
CA GLY A 292 12.77 2.62 0.06
C GLY A 292 13.41 3.43 1.21
N ILE A 293 12.76 4.50 1.67
CA ILE A 293 13.16 5.16 2.93
C ILE A 293 12.98 4.19 4.09
N THR A 294 11.84 3.49 4.14
CA THR A 294 11.48 2.57 5.23
C THR A 294 12.43 1.39 5.29
N VAL A 295 12.63 0.65 4.20
CA VAL A 295 13.53 -0.52 4.20
C VAL A 295 15.00 -0.13 4.23
N GLY A 296 15.38 0.96 3.53
CA GLY A 296 16.74 1.47 3.52
C GLY A 296 17.21 1.97 4.88
N ARG A 297 16.35 2.69 5.62
CA ARG A 297 16.65 3.11 7.01
C ARG A 297 16.58 1.97 8.01
N ALA A 298 15.66 1.00 7.83
CA ALA A 298 15.64 -0.20 8.66
C ALA A 298 16.97 -0.98 8.56
N MET A 299 17.47 -1.25 7.35
CA MET A 299 18.72 -1.99 7.20
C MET A 299 19.96 -1.20 7.62
N THR A 300 19.91 0.14 7.54
CA THR A 300 21.04 0.98 7.96
C THR A 300 21.06 1.24 9.47
N GLU A 301 19.91 1.17 10.15
CA GLU A 301 19.79 1.26 11.62
C GLU A 301 20.03 -0.09 12.30
N ARG A 302 19.53 -1.20 11.71
CA ARG A 302 19.67 -2.56 12.23
C ARG A 302 20.20 -3.53 11.16
N PRO A 303 21.46 -3.36 10.73
CA PRO A 303 22.07 -4.22 9.71
C PRO A 303 22.19 -5.68 10.15
N ASP A 304 22.12 -5.96 11.45
CA ASP A 304 22.20 -7.28 12.07
C ASP A 304 20.88 -8.08 12.01
N LEU A 305 19.77 -7.43 11.65
CA LEU A 305 18.42 -8.01 11.81
C LEU A 305 17.97 -8.83 10.59
N PHE A 306 18.44 -8.47 9.39
CA PHE A 306 17.91 -8.98 8.12
C PHE A 306 18.94 -9.86 7.40
N ALA A 307 18.47 -10.87 6.68
CA ALA A 307 19.28 -11.69 5.79
C ALA A 307 19.50 -11.01 4.42
N GLY A 308 18.48 -10.26 3.98
CA GLY A 308 18.54 -9.51 2.73
C GLY A 308 17.45 -8.45 2.60
N VAL A 309 17.66 -7.55 1.64
CA VAL A 309 16.78 -6.42 1.35
C VAL A 309 16.55 -6.35 -0.16
N ILE A 310 15.29 -6.21 -0.56
CA ILE A 310 14.90 -5.85 -1.94
C ILE A 310 14.34 -4.44 -1.91
N ASP A 311 14.99 -3.51 -2.60
CA ASP A 311 14.61 -2.10 -2.60
C ASP A 311 14.35 -1.61 -4.04
N GLN A 312 13.07 -1.48 -4.39
CA GLN A 312 12.62 -1.25 -5.76
C GLN A 312 12.46 0.24 -6.06
N VAL A 313 13.10 0.76 -7.11
CA VAL A 313 13.03 2.18 -7.50
C VAL A 313 13.07 3.17 -6.30
N PRO A 314 14.04 3.02 -5.36
CA PRO A 314 13.96 3.65 -4.05
C PRO A 314 14.24 5.15 -4.01
N VAL A 315 13.47 5.85 -3.18
CA VAL A 315 13.89 7.16 -2.64
C VAL A 315 14.97 6.91 -1.58
N ALA A 316 16.23 6.81 -2.02
CA ALA A 316 17.37 6.54 -1.15
C ALA A 316 18.18 7.80 -0.78
N ASN A 317 17.98 8.93 -1.46
CA ASN A 317 18.68 10.20 -1.22
C ASN A 317 17.69 11.39 -1.11
N PRO A 318 16.75 11.38 -0.14
CA PRO A 318 15.71 12.40 0.05
C PRO A 318 16.24 13.83 0.19
N LEU A 319 17.48 14.04 0.69
CA LEU A 319 18.09 15.38 0.74
C LEU A 319 18.20 16.08 -0.62
N ARG A 320 18.23 15.30 -1.71
CA ARG A 320 18.31 15.82 -3.07
C ARG A 320 17.01 15.64 -3.85
N PHE A 321 15.99 15.04 -3.24
CA PHE A 321 14.81 14.61 -3.97
C PHE A 321 13.95 15.79 -4.42
N GLU A 322 13.83 16.85 -3.61
CA GLU A 322 13.04 18.04 -3.96
C GLU A 322 13.54 18.77 -5.23
N PHE A 323 14.79 18.53 -5.65
CA PHE A 323 15.37 19.11 -6.87
C PHE A 323 15.17 18.23 -8.11
N SER A 324 14.53 17.07 -7.98
CA SER A 324 14.17 16.22 -9.11
C SER A 324 12.84 16.65 -9.74
N PRO A 325 12.53 16.24 -10.99
CA PRO A 325 11.27 16.62 -11.65
C PRO A 325 10.01 16.29 -10.82
N ASN A 326 10.00 15.12 -10.16
CA ASN A 326 8.90 14.70 -9.29
C ASN A 326 9.15 15.05 -7.80
N GLY A 327 10.15 15.86 -7.49
CA GLY A 327 10.56 16.22 -6.13
C GLY A 327 9.59 17.16 -5.39
N PRO A 328 9.28 18.35 -5.94
CA PRO A 328 8.48 19.37 -5.24
C PRO A 328 7.09 18.89 -4.76
N PRO A 329 6.35 18.04 -5.49
CA PRO A 329 5.10 17.47 -5.00
C PRO A 329 5.23 16.62 -3.71
N ASN A 330 6.43 16.14 -3.39
CA ASN A 330 6.69 15.31 -2.21
C ASN A 330 7.16 16.11 -0.99
N VAL A 331 7.45 17.41 -1.13
CA VAL A 331 7.80 18.30 -0.02
C VAL A 331 6.74 18.28 1.10
N PRO A 332 5.42 18.27 0.82
CA PRO A 332 4.41 18.16 1.86
C PRO A 332 4.50 16.87 2.68
N GLU A 333 5.10 15.80 2.17
CA GLU A 333 5.26 14.53 2.89
C GLU A 333 6.57 14.45 3.69
N PHE A 334 7.70 14.80 3.06
CA PHE A 334 9.03 14.59 3.66
C PHE A 334 9.70 15.85 4.22
N GLY A 335 9.15 17.03 3.95
CA GLY A 335 9.78 18.31 4.29
C GLY A 335 10.67 18.86 3.18
N THR A 336 11.44 19.89 3.51
CA THR A 336 12.29 20.64 2.55
C THR A 336 13.63 21.01 3.14
N VAL A 337 14.69 21.08 2.33
CA VAL A 337 16.02 21.51 2.82
C VAL A 337 16.13 23.03 3.03
N THR A 338 15.09 23.79 2.67
CA THR A 338 15.05 25.25 2.82
C THR A 338 14.90 25.74 4.26
N THR A 339 14.66 24.83 5.21
CA THR A 339 14.63 25.12 6.65
C THR A 339 15.59 24.19 7.41
N GLU A 340 16.14 24.64 8.53
CA GLU A 340 17.03 23.80 9.34
C GLU A 340 16.34 22.51 9.81
N GLN A 341 15.10 22.62 10.31
CA GLN A 341 14.35 21.45 10.76
C GLN A 341 14.05 20.48 9.61
N GLY A 342 13.60 21.00 8.47
CA GLY A 342 13.33 20.16 7.30
C GLY A 342 14.59 19.47 6.77
N PHE A 343 15.74 20.16 6.75
CA PHE A 343 17.03 19.54 6.44
C PHE A 343 17.37 18.40 7.41
N ARG A 344 17.21 18.60 8.72
CA ARG A 344 17.46 17.57 9.75
C ARG A 344 16.53 16.36 9.56
N ASN A 345 15.26 16.59 9.26
CA ASN A 345 14.29 15.52 9.00
C ASN A 345 14.68 14.71 7.76
N LEU A 346 14.97 15.38 6.63
CA LEU A 346 15.38 14.73 5.38
C LEU A 346 16.71 13.97 5.55
N LEU A 347 17.68 14.52 6.29
CA LEU A 347 18.93 13.84 6.60
C LEU A 347 18.69 12.55 7.39
N ALA A 348 17.76 12.55 8.35
CA ALA A 348 17.42 11.35 9.12
C ALA A 348 16.79 10.25 8.25
N MET A 349 16.10 10.62 7.17
CA MET A 349 15.50 9.69 6.19
C MET A 349 16.50 9.18 5.16
N ASP A 350 17.67 9.81 5.03
CA ASP A 350 18.57 9.59 3.91
C ASP A 350 19.41 8.33 4.06
N SER A 351 18.94 7.23 3.48
CA SER A 351 19.61 5.93 3.49
C SER A 351 21.02 6.00 2.89
N TYR A 352 21.23 6.80 1.85
CA TYR A 352 22.56 7.01 1.25
C TYR A 352 23.54 7.65 2.25
N GLN A 353 23.11 8.66 3.02
CA GLN A 353 23.95 9.27 4.06
C GLN A 353 24.13 8.36 5.29
N ALA A 354 23.19 7.45 5.54
CA ALA A 354 23.23 6.56 6.70
C ALA A 354 24.21 5.37 6.57
N VAL A 355 24.76 5.14 5.37
CA VAL A 355 25.77 4.08 5.15
C VAL A 355 27.09 4.44 5.83
N LYS A 356 27.58 3.55 6.70
CA LYS A 356 28.81 3.70 7.47
C LYS A 356 29.89 2.76 6.95
N ASP A 357 31.11 3.28 6.81
CA ASP A 357 32.26 2.47 6.40
C ASP A 357 32.61 1.42 7.46
N GLY A 358 33.03 0.23 7.00
CA GLY A 358 33.37 -0.91 7.85
C GLY A 358 32.17 -1.65 8.45
N THR A 359 30.94 -1.18 8.24
CA THR A 359 29.72 -1.86 8.71
C THR A 359 29.33 -2.97 7.75
N GLN A 360 29.03 -4.16 8.29
CA GLN A 360 28.50 -5.28 7.51
C GLN A 360 27.00 -5.11 7.37
N TYR A 361 26.53 -4.95 6.13
CA TYR A 361 25.12 -4.81 5.77
C TYR A 361 24.56 -6.15 5.26
N PRO A 362 23.23 -6.37 5.30
CA PRO A 362 22.62 -7.53 4.67
C PRO A 362 22.88 -7.59 3.17
N ALA A 363 22.57 -8.72 2.52
CA ALA A 363 22.55 -8.76 1.07
C ALA A 363 21.51 -7.76 0.54
N VAL A 364 21.80 -7.04 -0.54
CA VAL A 364 20.87 -6.04 -1.09
C VAL A 364 20.68 -6.25 -2.58
N LEU A 365 19.43 -6.28 -3.03
CA LEU A 365 19.04 -6.16 -4.43
C LEU A 365 18.29 -4.84 -4.61
N ILE A 366 18.91 -3.90 -5.31
CA ILE A 366 18.29 -2.62 -5.68
C ILE A 366 17.82 -2.73 -7.13
N THR A 367 16.58 -2.34 -7.42
CA THR A 367 16.10 -2.23 -8.80
C THR A 367 15.86 -0.78 -9.21
N THR A 368 15.99 -0.48 -10.50
CA THR A 368 15.59 0.82 -11.06
C THR A 368 15.16 0.67 -12.51
N GLY A 369 14.15 1.44 -12.93
CA GLY A 369 13.94 1.74 -14.33
C GLY A 369 14.92 2.82 -14.77
N LEU A 370 15.50 2.70 -15.97
CA LEU A 370 16.40 3.73 -16.49
C LEU A 370 15.66 5.04 -16.76
N ASN A 371 14.39 4.94 -17.20
CA ASN A 371 13.54 6.06 -17.61
C ASN A 371 12.50 6.44 -16.53
N ASP A 372 12.80 6.19 -15.26
CA ASP A 372 11.90 6.43 -14.15
C ASP A 372 11.58 7.94 -13.95
N PRO A 373 10.33 8.37 -14.15
CA PRO A 373 9.96 9.78 -14.01
C PRO A 373 9.60 10.17 -12.57
N ARG A 374 9.35 9.21 -11.67
CA ARG A 374 8.88 9.46 -10.30
C ARG A 374 10.02 9.41 -9.27
N VAL A 375 11.06 8.61 -9.51
CA VAL A 375 12.32 8.57 -8.74
C VAL A 375 13.50 8.44 -9.72
N PRO A 376 14.34 9.47 -9.88
CA PRO A 376 15.44 9.40 -10.83
C PRO A 376 16.42 8.26 -10.53
N SER A 377 16.82 7.51 -11.57
CA SER A 377 17.70 6.33 -11.49
C SER A 377 19.07 6.57 -10.84
N TRP A 378 19.54 7.83 -10.78
CA TRP A 378 20.76 8.17 -10.05
C TRP A 378 20.63 7.96 -8.54
N GLN A 379 19.42 7.98 -7.95
CA GLN A 379 19.21 7.71 -6.53
C GLN A 379 19.58 6.26 -6.18
N PRO A 380 18.92 5.24 -6.75
CA PRO A 380 19.31 3.85 -6.53
C PRO A 380 20.75 3.56 -6.94
N ALA A 381 21.22 4.09 -8.06
CA ALA A 381 22.59 3.86 -8.51
C ALA A 381 23.65 4.38 -7.51
N LYS A 382 23.47 5.61 -6.98
CA LYS A 382 24.36 6.15 -5.94
C LYS A 382 24.31 5.32 -4.66
N PHE A 383 23.12 4.84 -4.29
CA PHE A 383 22.96 4.05 -3.07
C PHE A 383 23.64 2.68 -3.19
N ALA A 384 23.44 1.98 -4.30
CA ALA A 384 24.15 0.74 -4.61
C ALA A 384 25.67 0.94 -4.58
N ALA A 385 26.18 1.98 -5.26
CA ALA A 385 27.61 2.30 -5.26
C ALA A 385 28.15 2.60 -3.86
N ARG A 386 27.39 3.34 -3.04
CA ARG A 386 27.78 3.66 -1.66
C ARG A 386 27.88 2.41 -0.77
N LEU A 387 26.92 1.50 -0.90
CA LEU A 387 26.91 0.22 -0.19
C LEU A 387 28.07 -0.70 -0.65
N GLN A 388 28.33 -0.79 -1.95
CA GLN A 388 29.46 -1.54 -2.49
C GLN A 388 30.81 -0.98 -1.97
N ALA A 389 30.93 0.34 -1.83
CA ALA A 389 32.14 0.99 -1.37
C ALA A 389 32.36 0.95 0.15
N CYS A 390 31.35 0.60 0.97
CA CYS A 390 31.44 0.69 2.43
C CYS A 390 32.19 -0.47 3.12
N GLY A 391 32.57 -1.50 2.36
CA GLY A 391 33.30 -2.67 2.88
C GLY A 391 32.42 -3.80 3.41
N THR A 392 31.12 -3.82 3.08
CA THR A 392 30.26 -4.99 3.33
C THR A 392 30.68 -6.17 2.44
N ILE A 393 30.68 -7.38 3.00
CA ILE A 393 30.99 -8.61 2.25
C ILE A 393 29.76 -9.24 1.59
N ALA A 394 28.56 -8.88 2.05
CA ALA A 394 27.32 -9.36 1.46
C ALA A 394 27.13 -8.75 0.07
N PRO A 395 26.53 -9.48 -0.89
CA PRO A 395 26.35 -8.98 -2.24
C PRO A 395 25.41 -7.77 -2.25
N VAL A 396 25.79 -6.75 -3.02
CA VAL A 396 24.96 -5.57 -3.34
C VAL A 396 24.80 -5.53 -4.86
N LEU A 397 23.59 -5.81 -5.32
CA LEU A 397 23.23 -5.91 -6.73
C LEU A 397 22.39 -4.70 -7.14
N LEU A 398 22.65 -4.19 -8.34
CA LEU A 398 21.82 -3.18 -9.00
C LEU A 398 21.26 -3.81 -10.29
N ARG A 399 19.95 -4.08 -10.31
CA ARG A 399 19.21 -4.51 -11.50
C ARG A 399 18.65 -3.26 -12.19
N VAL A 400 19.09 -3.00 -13.42
CA VAL A 400 18.60 -1.88 -14.22
C VAL A 400 17.72 -2.41 -15.34
N GLU A 401 16.48 -1.95 -15.38
CA GLU A 401 15.56 -2.22 -16.48
C GLU A 401 15.60 -1.04 -17.46
N GLU A 402 16.22 -1.23 -18.62
CA GLU A 402 16.52 -0.15 -19.57
C GLU A 402 15.26 0.47 -20.18
N GLU A 403 14.20 -0.34 -20.38
CA GLU A 403 12.96 0.09 -21.03
C GLU A 403 11.83 0.45 -20.05
N ALA A 404 12.05 0.35 -18.73
CA ALA A 404 11.04 0.65 -17.72
C ALA A 404 11.20 2.02 -17.05
N GLY A 405 10.09 2.50 -16.47
CA GLY A 405 10.03 3.64 -15.56
C GLY A 405 9.74 3.23 -14.12
N HIS A 406 8.87 3.97 -13.41
CA HIS A 406 8.42 3.65 -12.04
C HIS A 406 7.30 2.58 -12.02
N GLY A 407 7.55 1.44 -12.66
CA GLY A 407 6.63 0.29 -12.78
C GLY A 407 5.40 0.48 -13.67
N VAL A 408 4.93 1.72 -13.86
CA VAL A 408 3.85 2.05 -14.81
C VAL A 408 4.38 1.94 -16.23
N GLY A 409 3.68 1.16 -17.07
CA GLY A 409 4.08 0.91 -18.45
C GLY A 409 4.96 -0.32 -18.64
N SER A 410 5.46 -0.95 -17.57
CA SER A 410 6.18 -2.23 -17.68
C SER A 410 5.26 -3.34 -18.19
N THR A 411 5.78 -4.16 -19.10
CA THR A 411 5.09 -5.31 -19.68
C THR A 411 4.88 -6.43 -18.64
N GLY A 412 3.99 -7.38 -18.94
CA GLY A 412 3.82 -8.57 -18.09
C GLY A 412 5.12 -9.36 -17.93
N THR A 413 5.84 -9.59 -19.03
CA THR A 413 7.13 -10.31 -19.04
C THR A 413 8.17 -9.63 -18.15
N GLN A 414 8.32 -8.30 -18.21
CA GLN A 414 9.26 -7.59 -17.34
C GLN A 414 8.94 -7.77 -15.85
N LYS A 415 7.64 -7.78 -15.47
CA LYS A 415 7.22 -8.01 -14.08
C LYS A 415 7.49 -9.45 -13.64
N ASP A 416 7.28 -10.41 -14.53
CA ASP A 416 7.54 -11.82 -14.26
C ASP A 416 9.04 -12.10 -14.08
N GLU A 417 9.89 -11.52 -14.93
CA GLU A 417 11.35 -11.60 -14.82
C GLU A 417 11.87 -10.93 -13.53
N GLU A 418 11.39 -9.72 -13.21
CA GLU A 418 11.76 -9.04 -11.96
C GLU A 418 11.34 -9.86 -10.73
N SER A 419 10.13 -10.43 -10.74
CA SER A 419 9.66 -11.28 -9.65
C SER A 419 10.46 -12.59 -9.53
N ALA A 420 10.90 -13.14 -10.66
CA ALA A 420 11.79 -14.31 -10.69
C ALA A 420 13.17 -13.98 -10.10
N ASP A 421 13.71 -12.79 -10.38
CA ASP A 421 14.95 -12.29 -9.78
C ASP A 421 14.80 -12.12 -8.26
N PHE A 422 13.65 -11.60 -7.79
CA PHE A 422 13.35 -11.46 -6.36
C PHE A 422 13.31 -12.81 -5.63
N ALA A 423 12.56 -13.76 -6.17
CA ALA A 423 12.50 -15.11 -5.62
C ALA A 423 13.88 -15.77 -5.60
N SER A 424 14.62 -15.67 -6.72
CA SER A 424 15.97 -16.21 -6.84
C SER A 424 16.91 -15.60 -5.81
N PHE A 425 16.90 -14.29 -5.64
CA PHE A 425 17.71 -13.59 -4.65
C PHE A 425 17.39 -14.05 -3.23
N VAL A 426 16.11 -14.06 -2.84
CA VAL A 426 15.68 -14.45 -1.48
C VAL A 426 16.09 -15.89 -1.18
N PHE A 427 15.73 -16.84 -2.04
CA PHE A 427 15.99 -18.26 -1.80
C PHE A 427 17.47 -18.62 -1.87
N TRP A 428 18.23 -17.98 -2.77
CA TRP A 428 19.69 -18.09 -2.80
C TRP A 428 20.31 -17.63 -1.49
N ARG A 429 19.97 -16.41 -1.04
CA ARG A 429 20.56 -15.80 0.16
C ARG A 429 20.14 -16.50 1.45
N ALA A 430 18.95 -17.10 1.48
CA ALA A 430 18.50 -17.93 2.58
C ALA A 430 19.18 -19.32 2.64
N GLY A 431 20.06 -19.64 1.68
CA GLY A 431 20.78 -20.92 1.66
C GLY A 431 19.93 -22.10 1.20
N ARG A 432 18.81 -21.87 0.50
CA ARG A 432 17.91 -22.94 0.07
C ARG A 432 18.61 -23.86 -0.94
N PRO A 433 18.72 -25.18 -0.70
CA PRO A 433 19.57 -26.06 -1.52
C PRO A 433 19.22 -26.13 -3.01
N THR A 434 17.94 -26.01 -3.36
CA THR A 434 17.48 -26.07 -4.77
C THR A 434 17.67 -24.76 -5.53
N TRP A 435 18.01 -23.67 -4.83
CA TRP A 435 18.15 -22.32 -5.38
C TRP A 435 19.60 -21.80 -5.32
N GLN A 436 20.56 -22.69 -5.03
CA GLN A 436 21.98 -22.31 -5.07
C GLN A 436 22.49 -22.29 -6.52
N PRO A 437 23.29 -21.29 -6.93
CA PRO A 437 23.95 -21.27 -8.22
C PRO A 437 24.72 -22.57 -8.46
N ARG A 438 24.59 -23.14 -9.66
CA ARG A 438 25.37 -24.33 -10.04
C ARG A 438 26.83 -23.92 -10.20
N LEU A 439 27.74 -24.69 -9.60
CA LEU A 439 29.15 -24.58 -9.94
C LEU A 439 29.39 -25.16 -11.34
N PRO A 440 30.31 -24.60 -12.14
CA PRO A 440 30.64 -25.12 -13.48
C PRO A 440 31.04 -26.60 -13.44
N GLY A 441 30.39 -27.42 -14.27
CA GLY A 441 30.69 -28.85 -14.43
C GLY A 441 29.86 -29.83 -13.58
N THR A 442 28.94 -29.36 -12.72
CA THR A 442 28.04 -30.25 -11.95
C THR A 442 26.94 -30.85 -12.86
N PRO A 443 26.73 -32.19 -12.90
CA PRO A 443 25.68 -32.79 -13.73
C PRO A 443 24.25 -32.43 -13.24
N PRO A 444 23.22 -32.54 -14.11
CA PRO A 444 21.84 -32.25 -13.73
C PRO A 444 21.35 -33.17 -12.61
N ARG A 445 20.47 -32.66 -11.74
CA ARG A 445 19.74 -33.47 -10.75
C ARG A 445 18.55 -34.16 -11.39
#